data_AF-A0A957CCU1-F1
#
_entry.id   AF-A0A957CCU1-F1
#
_cell.length_a   1.000
_cell.length_b   1.000
_cell.length_c   1.000
_cell.angle_alpha   90.00
_cell.angle_beta   90.00
_cell.angle_gamma   90.00
#
_symmetry.space_group_name_H-M   'P 1'
#
loop_
_entity.id
_entity.type
_entity.pdbx_description
1 polymer ?
#
loop_
_entity_poly.entity_id
_entity_poly.type
_entity_poly.pdbx_seq_one_letter_code
_entity_poly.pdbx_strand_id
1 'polypeptide(L)'
;MALSDKEKQSSAWREQLTQTWQTLRYKIRTTQPAAQSGMGAVPHVGGTIFRVWAPNAEAVYVTGSFNNWHRSQIPLAREEDGYWSINVPEAHIGDTYKFVLKCNGQHLLRTDPYAKDVRAPYQDGVVRNGFTPGIATAVPPITTSFQPPALPELVIYELHV
;
A
#
# COMPACT_ATOMS: atom_id res chain seq x y z
N MET A 1 6.13 -47.97 2.17
CA MET A 1 4.85 -48.69 2.28
C MET A 1 4.01 -48.27 1.07
N ALA A 2 4.08 -49.06 -0.01
CA ALA A 2 3.52 -48.69 -1.32
C ALA A 2 2.03 -49.01 -1.38
N LEU A 3 1.21 -48.00 -1.71
CA LEU A 3 -0.24 -48.10 -1.80
C LEU A 3 -0.68 -48.82 -3.08
N SER A 4 -1.78 -49.56 -2.98
CA SER A 4 -2.30 -50.50 -3.97
C SER A 4 -2.87 -49.80 -5.20
N ASP A 5 -2.64 -50.36 -6.40
CA ASP A 5 -3.09 -49.77 -7.68
C ASP A 5 -4.62 -49.62 -7.82
N LYS A 6 -5.41 -50.29 -6.96
CA LYS A 6 -6.87 -50.13 -6.93
C LYS A 6 -7.32 -48.81 -6.27
N GLU A 7 -6.52 -48.21 -5.40
CA GLU A 7 -6.86 -46.94 -4.72
C GLU A 7 -6.66 -45.72 -5.64
N LYS A 8 -5.81 -45.85 -6.66
CA LYS A 8 -5.52 -44.83 -7.68
C LYS A 8 -6.62 -44.69 -8.77
N GLN A 9 -7.74 -45.41 -8.66
CA GLN A 9 -8.87 -45.32 -9.60
C GLN A 9 -10.18 -44.82 -8.97
N SER A 10 -10.25 -44.66 -7.65
CA SER A 10 -11.40 -44.11 -6.92
C SER A 10 -11.64 -42.60 -7.13
N SER A 11 -12.88 -42.16 -7.34
CA SER A 11 -13.25 -40.73 -7.38
C SER A 11 -12.72 -39.93 -6.18
N ALA A 12 -12.59 -40.57 -5.01
CA ALA A 12 -12.05 -39.96 -3.79
C ALA A 12 -10.56 -39.54 -3.91
N TRP A 13 -9.73 -40.25 -4.68
CA TRP A 13 -8.33 -39.83 -4.87
C TRP A 13 -8.22 -38.61 -5.78
N ARG A 14 -9.13 -38.47 -6.75
CA ARG A 14 -9.21 -37.28 -7.62
C ARG A 14 -9.64 -36.07 -6.82
N GLU A 15 -10.64 -36.24 -5.94
CA GLU A 15 -11.12 -35.19 -5.04
C GLU A 15 -10.04 -34.74 -4.05
N GLN A 16 -9.32 -35.68 -3.42
CA GLN A 16 -8.20 -35.39 -2.52
C GLN A 16 -7.05 -34.66 -3.23
N LEU A 17 -6.74 -35.02 -4.48
CA LEU A 17 -5.74 -34.29 -5.26
C LEU A 17 -6.22 -32.89 -5.64
N THR A 18 -7.48 -32.69 -6.04
CA THR A 18 -7.99 -31.33 -6.27
C THR A 18 -8.01 -30.50 -4.98
N GLN A 19 -8.36 -31.07 -3.83
CA GLN A 19 -8.34 -30.36 -2.55
C GLN A 19 -6.90 -29.99 -2.13
N THR A 20 -5.94 -30.90 -2.30
CA THR A 20 -4.52 -30.62 -1.98
C THR A 20 -3.90 -29.62 -2.97
N TRP A 21 -4.23 -29.68 -4.25
CA TRP A 21 -3.80 -28.69 -5.25
C TRP A 21 -4.44 -27.30 -5.03
N GLN A 22 -5.70 -27.23 -4.60
CA GLN A 22 -6.36 -25.97 -4.22
C GLN A 22 -5.74 -25.36 -2.95
N THR A 23 -5.43 -26.20 -1.94
CA THR A 23 -4.80 -25.75 -0.69
C THR A 23 -3.35 -25.29 -0.92
N LEU A 24 -2.62 -25.95 -1.84
CA LEU A 24 -1.25 -25.57 -2.20
C LEU A 24 -1.19 -24.25 -2.99
N ARG A 25 -2.17 -23.98 -3.86
CA ARG A 25 -2.26 -22.69 -4.57
C ARG A 25 -2.58 -21.51 -3.65
N TYR A 26 -3.33 -21.73 -2.57
CA TYR A 26 -3.68 -20.67 -1.63
C TYR A 26 -2.49 -20.18 -0.77
N LYS A 27 -1.49 -21.05 -0.53
CA LYS A 27 -0.31 -20.72 0.29
C LYS A 27 0.79 -19.96 -0.44
N ILE A 28 0.68 -19.79 -1.75
CA ILE A 28 1.62 -18.98 -2.53
C ILE A 28 0.87 -17.70 -2.95
N ARG A 29 0.70 -16.76 -2.01
CA ARG A 29 0.52 -15.36 -2.40
C ARG A 29 1.84 -14.93 -3.02
N THR A 30 1.99 -15.11 -4.32
CA THR A 30 3.09 -14.51 -5.06
C THR A 30 2.91 -13.00 -4.92
N THR A 31 3.79 -12.36 -4.15
CA THR A 31 3.80 -10.90 -4.02
C THR A 31 4.10 -10.34 -5.41
N GLN A 32 3.06 -9.86 -6.10
CA GLN A 32 3.17 -9.31 -7.44
C GLN A 32 3.15 -7.77 -7.35
N PRO A 33 3.97 -7.07 -8.17
CA PRO A 33 3.92 -5.62 -8.26
C PRO A 33 2.51 -5.10 -8.57
N ALA A 34 2.18 -3.96 -8.01
CA ALA A 34 0.92 -3.27 -8.26
C ALA A 34 0.83 -2.82 -9.73
N ALA A 35 -0.30 -3.10 -10.38
CA ALA A 35 -0.50 -2.80 -11.79
C ALA A 35 -0.71 -1.32 -12.11
N GLN A 36 -1.15 -0.50 -11.14
CA GLN A 36 -1.42 0.93 -11.36
C GLN A 36 -0.22 1.78 -10.94
N SER A 37 -0.08 2.93 -11.61
CA SER A 37 0.98 3.90 -11.34
C SER A 37 0.68 4.78 -10.13
N GLY A 38 1.74 5.27 -9.48
CA GLY A 38 1.65 6.20 -8.34
C GLY A 38 2.65 5.84 -7.23
N MET A 39 3.05 6.84 -6.46
CA MET A 39 3.96 6.70 -5.32
C MET A 39 3.20 6.94 -4.01
N GLY A 40 3.68 6.30 -2.94
CA GLY A 40 3.06 6.31 -1.62
C GLY A 40 1.79 5.49 -1.55
N ALA A 41 0.82 5.94 -0.74
CA ALA A 41 -0.52 5.36 -0.68
C ALA A 41 -1.48 5.97 -1.71
N VAL A 42 -1.94 5.13 -2.64
CA VAL A 42 -2.90 5.47 -3.68
C VAL A 42 -4.15 4.59 -3.54
N PRO A 43 -5.24 5.12 -2.95
CA PRO A 43 -6.50 4.38 -2.84
C PRO A 43 -7.17 4.24 -4.21
N HIS A 44 -7.81 3.10 -4.44
CA HIS A 44 -8.61 2.79 -5.62
C HIS A 44 -9.82 1.92 -5.24
N VAL A 45 -10.65 1.52 -6.21
CA VAL A 45 -11.91 0.80 -5.97
C VAL A 45 -11.71 -0.54 -5.23
N GLY A 46 -10.55 -1.19 -5.38
CA GLY A 46 -10.26 -2.50 -4.81
C GLY A 46 -9.21 -2.50 -3.69
N GLY A 47 -9.02 -1.37 -3.00
CA GLY A 47 -8.08 -1.24 -1.88
C GLY A 47 -7.12 -0.06 -2.04
N THR A 48 -5.90 -0.20 -1.51
CA THR A 48 -4.86 0.82 -1.60
C THR A 48 -3.57 0.22 -2.14
N ILE A 49 -3.01 0.88 -3.15
CA ILE A 49 -1.67 0.58 -3.65
C ILE A 49 -0.67 1.33 -2.79
N PHE A 50 0.31 0.61 -2.28
CA PHE A 50 1.48 1.18 -1.63
C PHE A 50 2.67 1.01 -2.55
N ARG A 51 3.38 2.11 -2.86
CA ARG A 51 4.64 2.06 -3.60
C ARG A 51 5.68 2.97 -2.97
N VAL A 52 6.91 2.48 -2.82
CA VAL A 52 8.03 3.25 -2.25
C VAL A 52 9.33 2.94 -2.98
N TRP A 53 10.20 3.93 -3.10
CA TRP A 53 11.56 3.74 -3.59
C TRP A 53 12.49 3.42 -2.41
N ALA A 54 13.09 2.23 -2.45
CA ALA A 54 13.98 1.74 -1.40
C ALA A 54 15.01 0.77 -2.01
N PRO A 55 15.97 1.25 -2.82
CA PRO A 55 16.83 0.40 -3.65
C PRO A 55 17.74 -0.52 -2.85
N ASN A 56 18.13 -0.09 -1.65
CA ASN A 56 19.07 -0.80 -0.77
C ASN A 56 18.36 -1.68 0.27
N ALA A 57 17.02 -1.74 0.27
CA ALA A 57 16.29 -2.61 1.17
C ALA A 57 16.36 -4.07 0.69
N GLU A 58 16.52 -5.00 1.64
CA GLU A 58 16.44 -6.44 1.36
C GLU A 58 15.00 -6.90 1.17
N ALA A 59 14.08 -6.30 1.94
CA ALA A 59 12.65 -6.50 1.85
C ALA A 59 11.92 -5.27 2.36
N VAL A 60 10.72 -5.03 1.85
CA VAL A 60 9.83 -3.96 2.32
C VAL A 60 8.51 -4.58 2.69
N TYR A 61 7.92 -4.13 3.78
CA TYR A 61 6.56 -4.46 4.19
C TYR A 61 5.76 -3.19 4.45
N VAL A 62 4.44 -3.29 4.38
CA VAL A 62 3.54 -2.25 4.87
C VAL A 62 2.82 -2.76 6.11
N THR A 63 2.62 -1.86 7.08
CA THR A 63 1.91 -2.14 8.32
C THR A 63 1.04 -0.96 8.69
N GLY A 64 -0.11 -1.22 9.31
CA GLY A 64 -1.07 -0.17 9.63
C GLY A 64 -2.28 -0.69 10.40
N SER A 65 -3.31 0.16 10.51
CA SER A 65 -4.58 -0.19 11.17
C SER A 65 -5.25 -1.42 10.56
N PHE A 66 -5.23 -1.56 9.24
CA PHE A 66 -5.84 -2.67 8.49
C PHE A 66 -5.20 -4.05 8.76
N ASN A 67 -4.00 -4.11 9.35
CA ASN A 67 -3.34 -5.37 9.71
C ASN A 67 -2.91 -5.43 11.18
N ASN A 68 -3.58 -4.66 12.05
CA ASN A 68 -3.27 -4.58 13.48
C ASN A 68 -1.77 -4.32 13.77
N TRP A 69 -1.11 -3.54 12.90
CA TRP A 69 0.31 -3.19 13.01
C TRP A 69 1.29 -4.37 12.99
N HIS A 70 0.89 -5.50 12.40
CA HIS A 70 1.80 -6.63 12.18
C HIS A 70 2.83 -6.32 11.09
N ARG A 71 4.11 -6.28 11.46
CA ARG A 71 5.21 -5.76 10.65
C ARG A 71 5.71 -6.66 9.51
N SER A 72 5.30 -7.93 9.49
CA SER A 72 5.85 -8.93 8.55
C SER A 72 4.78 -9.65 7.73
N GLN A 73 3.51 -9.25 7.84
CA GLN A 73 2.39 -9.95 7.20
C GLN A 73 2.20 -9.57 5.73
N ILE A 74 2.52 -8.32 5.37
CA ILE A 74 2.22 -7.78 4.04
C ILE A 74 3.52 -7.31 3.38
N PRO A 75 4.28 -8.22 2.72
CA PRO A 75 5.48 -7.87 1.98
C PRO A 75 5.13 -7.12 0.70
N LEU A 76 5.98 -6.18 0.28
CA LEU A 76 5.91 -5.53 -1.03
C LEU A 76 6.72 -6.33 -2.05
N ALA A 77 6.25 -6.33 -3.30
CA ALA A 77 6.98 -6.91 -4.41
C ALA A 77 8.08 -5.94 -4.87
N ARG A 78 9.25 -6.47 -5.19
CA ARG A 78 10.33 -5.69 -5.79
C ARG A 78 10.02 -5.42 -7.26
N GLU A 79 10.15 -4.18 -7.66
CA GLU A 79 10.07 -3.71 -9.05
C GLU A 79 11.49 -3.40 -9.57
N GLU A 80 11.59 -2.95 -10.83
CA GLU A 80 12.82 -2.42 -11.40
C GLU A 80 13.27 -1.14 -10.67
N ASP A 81 14.52 -0.73 -10.85
CA ASP A 81 15.10 0.54 -10.32
C ASP A 81 14.96 0.78 -8.81
N GLY A 82 14.74 -0.28 -8.02
CA GLY A 82 14.67 -0.22 -6.57
C GLY A 82 13.33 0.24 -6.01
N TYR A 83 12.28 0.24 -6.84
CA TYR A 83 10.91 0.43 -6.39
C TYR A 83 10.35 -0.84 -5.76
N TRP A 84 9.38 -0.65 -4.86
CA TRP A 84 8.66 -1.71 -4.19
C TRP A 84 7.19 -1.38 -4.19
N SER A 85 6.31 -2.33 -4.51
CA SER A 85 4.88 -2.08 -4.49
C SER A 85 4.02 -3.28 -4.10
N ILE A 86 2.81 -2.99 -3.64
CA ILE A 86 1.74 -3.98 -3.44
C ILE A 86 0.38 -3.31 -3.49
N ASN A 87 -0.64 -4.06 -3.91
CA ASN A 87 -2.03 -3.70 -3.66
C ASN A 87 -2.55 -4.41 -2.41
N VAL A 88 -3.10 -3.65 -1.45
CA VAL A 88 -3.71 -4.17 -0.22
C VAL A 88 -5.22 -3.91 -0.25
N PRO A 89 -6.04 -4.93 -0.52
CA PRO A 89 -7.50 -4.82 -0.54
C PRO A 89 -8.11 -4.32 0.78
N GLU A 90 -7.48 -4.66 1.90
CA GLU A 90 -7.98 -4.36 3.23
C GLU A 90 -7.71 -2.92 3.68
N ALA A 91 -6.86 -2.18 2.95
CA ALA A 91 -6.48 -0.80 3.30
C ALA A 91 -7.37 0.23 2.58
N HIS A 92 -7.95 1.14 3.36
CA HIS A 92 -8.94 2.11 2.92
C HIS A 92 -8.54 3.55 3.27
N ILE A 93 -9.25 4.53 2.70
CA ILE A 93 -9.06 5.95 3.02
C ILE A 93 -9.29 6.18 4.52
N GLY A 94 -8.36 6.87 5.16
CA GLY A 94 -8.37 7.16 6.60
C GLY A 94 -7.51 6.21 7.44
N ASP A 95 -7.10 5.07 6.89
CA ASP A 95 -6.20 4.14 7.57
C ASP A 95 -4.82 4.75 7.79
N THR A 96 -4.23 4.44 8.94
CA THR A 96 -2.86 4.84 9.29
C THR A 96 -1.89 3.73 8.94
N TYR A 97 -0.71 4.07 8.40
CA TYR A 97 0.29 3.10 7.96
C TYR A 97 1.74 3.60 8.08
N LYS A 98 2.67 2.66 8.03
CA LYS A 98 4.12 2.85 7.87
C LYS A 98 4.73 1.74 7.02
N PHE A 99 5.90 2.02 6.47
CA PHE A 99 6.74 1.01 5.84
C PHE A 99 7.70 0.39 6.86
N VAL A 100 7.92 -0.92 6.73
CA VAL A 100 8.96 -1.66 7.45
C VAL A 100 10.01 -2.05 6.44
N LEU A 101 11.16 -1.40 6.50
CA LEU A 101 12.31 -1.70 5.66
C LEU A 101 13.20 -2.71 6.38
N LYS A 102 13.54 -3.80 5.71
CA LYS A 102 14.56 -4.73 6.19
C LYS A 102 15.90 -4.36 5.55
N CYS A 103 16.86 -3.96 6.37
CA CYS A 103 18.21 -3.60 5.92
C CYS A 103 19.25 -4.15 6.91
N ASN A 104 20.26 -4.87 6.42
CA ASN A 104 21.34 -5.45 7.23
C ASN A 104 20.81 -6.29 8.41
N GLY A 105 19.75 -7.07 8.19
CA GLY A 105 19.08 -7.85 9.22
C GLY A 105 18.25 -7.06 10.25
N GLN A 106 18.19 -5.73 10.16
CA GLN A 106 17.36 -4.88 11.02
C GLN A 106 16.04 -4.51 10.37
N HIS A 107 14.99 -4.31 11.18
CA HIS A 107 13.68 -3.84 10.74
C HIS A 107 13.52 -2.37 11.12
N LEU A 108 13.47 -1.49 10.13
CA LEU A 108 13.33 -0.05 10.28
C LEU A 108 11.91 0.37 9.95
N LEU A 109 11.22 0.94 10.94
CA LEU A 109 9.89 1.52 10.74
C LEU A 109 10.04 2.96 10.21
N ARG A 110 9.44 3.27 9.06
CA ARG A 110 9.54 4.57 8.40
C ARG A 110 8.18 5.07 7.93
N THR A 111 7.94 6.35 8.13
CA THR A 111 6.82 7.05 7.51
C THR A 111 7.09 7.17 6.02
N ASP A 112 6.02 7.07 5.24
CA ASP A 112 6.08 7.20 3.79
C ASP A 112 6.57 8.60 3.37
N PRO A 113 7.65 8.73 2.58
CA PRO A 113 8.10 10.02 2.03
C PRO A 113 7.05 10.70 1.14
N TYR A 114 6.13 9.92 0.57
CA TYR A 114 5.02 10.38 -0.27
C TYR A 114 3.69 10.46 0.48
N ALA A 115 3.71 10.41 1.83
CA ALA A 115 2.50 10.58 2.63
C ALA A 115 1.85 11.94 2.36
N LYS A 116 0.55 11.93 2.02
CA LYS A 116 -0.24 13.16 1.83
C LYS A 116 -0.70 13.78 3.14
N ASP A 117 -0.73 12.98 4.20
CA ASP A 117 -1.14 13.38 5.54
C ASP A 117 -0.43 12.49 6.55
N VAL A 118 -0.10 13.06 7.70
CA VAL A 118 0.69 12.45 8.74
C VAL A 118 0.03 12.71 10.08
N ARG A 119 -0.36 11.64 10.79
CA ARG A 119 -1.06 11.72 12.07
C ARG A 119 -0.08 11.74 13.24
N ALA A 120 -0.23 12.76 14.10
CA ALA A 120 0.43 12.84 15.39
C ALA A 120 -0.15 11.82 16.41
N PRO A 121 0.62 11.39 17.44
CA PRO A 121 1.98 11.81 17.75
C PRO A 121 3.07 11.00 17.02
N TYR A 122 2.73 9.82 16.49
CA TYR A 122 3.71 8.85 15.96
C TYR A 122 4.14 9.10 14.52
N GLN A 123 3.61 10.16 13.90
CA GLN A 123 3.85 10.53 12.50
C GLN A 123 3.48 9.38 11.56
N ASP A 124 2.32 8.75 11.77
CA ASP A 124 1.84 7.68 10.90
C ASP A 124 1.30 8.28 9.60
N GLY A 125 1.65 7.71 8.45
CA GLY A 125 1.05 8.14 7.18
C GLY A 125 -0.44 7.81 7.20
N VAL A 126 -1.29 8.69 6.66
CA VAL A 126 -2.72 8.42 6.51
C VAL A 126 -3.02 8.19 5.03
N VAL A 127 -3.73 7.10 4.72
CA VAL A 127 -4.23 6.86 3.37
C VAL A 127 -5.23 7.95 3.04
N ARG A 128 -4.84 8.86 2.15
CA ARG A 128 -5.71 9.92 1.64
C ARG A 128 -5.91 9.74 0.16
N ASN A 129 -7.11 10.09 -0.27
CA ASN A 129 -7.33 10.27 -1.69
C ASN A 129 -6.34 11.33 -2.20
N GLY A 130 -5.62 11.02 -3.27
CA GLY A 130 -4.94 12.08 -4.00
C GLY A 130 -6.00 13.01 -4.57
N PHE A 131 -5.63 14.21 -4.97
CA PHE A 131 -6.38 14.83 -6.04
C PHE A 131 -6.24 13.93 -7.26
N THR A 132 -7.12 12.94 -7.40
CA THR A 132 -7.27 12.20 -8.64
C THR A 132 -8.16 13.09 -9.49
N PRO A 133 -7.68 13.57 -10.65
CA PRO A 133 -8.50 14.36 -11.54
C PRO A 133 -9.81 13.60 -11.82
N GLY A 134 -10.96 14.20 -11.49
CA GLY A 134 -12.29 13.62 -11.76
C GLY A 134 -13.00 12.94 -10.59
N ILE A 135 -12.42 12.85 -9.38
CA ILE A 135 -13.19 12.52 -8.16
C ILE A 135 -13.29 13.76 -7.29
N ALA A 136 -14.53 14.17 -7.05
CA ALA A 136 -14.87 15.41 -6.35
C ALA A 136 -14.20 15.45 -4.98
N THR A 137 -13.18 16.30 -4.83
CA THR A 137 -12.92 16.92 -3.54
C THR A 137 -14.20 17.64 -3.15
N ALA A 138 -14.68 17.46 -1.91
CA ALA A 138 -15.86 18.16 -1.39
C ALA A 138 -15.70 19.70 -1.33
N VAL A 139 -14.57 20.21 -1.81
CA VAL A 139 -14.32 21.63 -2.03
C VAL A 139 -14.75 21.96 -3.46
N PRO A 140 -15.79 22.79 -3.66
CA PRO A 140 -16.15 23.26 -4.99
C PRO A 140 -14.96 24.04 -5.59
N PRO A 141 -14.72 23.93 -6.92
CA PRO A 141 -13.70 24.73 -7.56
C PRO A 141 -13.99 26.22 -7.31
N ILE A 142 -13.00 26.94 -6.82
CA ILE A 142 -13.11 28.38 -6.58
C ILE A 142 -13.26 29.04 -7.96
N THR A 143 -14.43 29.60 -8.24
CA THR A 143 -14.75 30.19 -9.57
C THR A 143 -14.29 31.63 -9.70
N THR A 144 -13.87 32.26 -8.62
CA THR A 144 -13.33 33.62 -8.60
C THR A 144 -11.82 33.59 -8.71
N SER A 145 -11.29 34.26 -9.73
CA SER A 145 -9.86 34.51 -9.86
C SER A 145 -9.43 35.57 -8.85
N PHE A 146 -8.59 35.19 -7.90
CA PHE A 146 -7.92 36.15 -7.02
C PHE A 146 -7.01 37.05 -7.85
N GLN A 147 -7.12 38.35 -7.65
CA GLN A 147 -6.20 39.34 -8.21
C GLN A 147 -5.44 39.98 -7.04
N PRO A 148 -4.10 39.80 -6.96
CA PRO A 148 -3.32 40.48 -5.93
C PRO A 148 -3.33 42.00 -6.18
N PRO A 149 -3.31 42.82 -5.11
CA PRO A 149 -3.14 44.27 -5.25
C PRO A 149 -1.77 44.60 -5.87
N ALA A 150 -1.60 45.84 -6.35
CA ALA A 150 -0.31 46.30 -6.84
C ALA A 150 0.74 46.25 -5.70
N LEU A 151 2.02 46.06 -6.04
CA LEU A 151 3.10 45.97 -5.04
C LEU A 151 3.11 47.12 -4.00
N PRO A 152 2.83 48.39 -4.34
CA PRO A 152 2.78 49.47 -3.34
C PRO A 152 1.60 49.36 -2.35
N GLU A 153 0.56 48.62 -2.70
CA GLU A 153 -0.66 48.40 -1.90
C GLU A 153 -0.65 47.04 -1.18
N LEU A 154 0.36 46.20 -1.45
CA LEU A 154 0.49 44.88 -0.87
C LEU A 154 0.98 44.98 0.58
N VAL A 155 0.11 44.61 1.52
CA VAL A 155 0.45 44.44 2.94
C VAL A 155 0.42 42.95 3.26
N ILE A 156 1.56 42.40 3.68
CA ILE A 156 1.70 40.98 4.06
C ILE A 156 1.69 40.87 5.58
N TYR A 157 0.82 40.00 6.10
CA TYR A 157 0.87 39.56 7.49
C TYR A 157 1.47 38.17 7.54
N GLU A 158 2.60 38.05 8.24
CA GLU A 158 3.17 36.75 8.56
C GLU A 158 2.40 36.12 9.72
N LEU A 159 1.93 34.89 9.52
CA LEU A 159 1.25 34.09 10.53
C LEU A 159 1.92 32.72 10.63
N HIS A 160 2.05 32.22 11.86
CA HIS A 160 2.30 30.82 12.12
C HIS A 160 1.00 30.15 12.57
N VAL A 161 0.62 29.09 11.86
CA VAL A 161 -0.62 28.32 12.08
C VAL A 161 -0.34 27.12 12.98
#